data_AF-A0A1H8PPS6-F1
#
_entry.id   AF-A0A1H8PPS6-F1
#
_cell.length_a   1.000
_cell.length_b   1.000
_cell.length_c   1.000
_cell.angle_alpha   90.00
_cell.angle_beta   90.00
_cell.angle_gamma   90.00
#
_symmetry.space_group_name_H-M   'P 1'
#
loop_
_entity.id
_entity.type
_entity.pdbx_description
1 polymer ?
#
loop_
_entity_poly.entity_id
_entity_poly.type
_entity_poly.pdbx_seq_one_letter_code
_entity_poly.pdbx_strand_id
1 'polypeptide(L)'
;MTTLPGHVCAYIVAALACYDSPEQVAAAVKVNFGLVLTRQRIEAWHPERRAGARLGARWRAMFYETRGKLLAELDDIPIACQAYRLRVLDRVAAQAEAMGNFELAARIIEQAAREAA
;
A
#
# COMPACT_ATOMS: atom_id res chain seq x y z
N MET A 1 -14.31 20.72 -18.75
CA MET A 1 -13.11 20.21 -18.07
C MET A 1 -11.96 20.28 -19.07
N THR A 2 -10.94 21.10 -18.85
CA THR A 2 -9.74 21.08 -19.71
C THR A 2 -9.13 19.69 -19.69
N THR A 3 -9.04 19.08 -20.87
CA THR A 3 -8.53 17.73 -21.07
C THR A 3 -7.06 17.70 -20.68
N LEU A 4 -6.72 16.95 -19.63
CA LEU A 4 -5.34 16.66 -19.28
C LEU A 4 -4.75 15.72 -20.35
N PRO A 5 -3.45 15.84 -20.68
CA PRO A 5 -2.80 14.86 -21.54
C PRO A 5 -2.93 13.46 -20.95
N GLY A 6 -3.13 12.44 -21.80
CA GLY A 6 -3.38 11.08 -21.34
C GLY A 6 -2.29 10.50 -20.42
N HIS A 7 -1.03 10.88 -20.65
CA HIS A 7 0.09 10.45 -19.80
C HIS A 7 0.05 11.08 -18.39
N VAL A 8 -0.40 12.34 -18.27
CA VAL A 8 -0.58 13.00 -16.97
C VAL A 8 -1.73 12.35 -16.20
N CYS A 9 -2.83 12.01 -16.89
CA CYS A 9 -3.93 11.27 -16.29
C CYS A 9 -3.48 9.90 -15.75
N ALA A 10 -2.71 9.16 -16.57
CA ALA A 10 -2.15 7.88 -16.18
C ALA A 10 -1.25 7.99 -14.94
N TYR A 11 -0.39 9.00 -14.90
CA TYR A 11 0.47 9.28 -13.74
C TYR A 11 -0.34 9.55 -12.48
N ILE A 12 -1.34 10.43 -12.55
CA ILE A 12 -2.21 10.77 -11.41
C ILE A 12 -2.92 9.52 -10.88
N VAL A 13 -3.51 8.72 -11.78
CA VAL A 13 -4.25 7.51 -11.40
C VAL A 13 -3.33 6.48 -10.75
N ALA A 14 -2.12 6.28 -11.29
CA ALA A 14 -1.14 5.36 -10.73
C ALA A 14 -0.66 5.81 -9.34
N ALA A 15 -0.30 7.09 -9.18
CA ALA A 15 0.16 7.63 -7.90
C ALA A 15 -0.91 7.50 -6.80
N LEU A 16 -2.17 7.82 -7.11
CA LEU A 16 -3.29 7.63 -6.18
C LEU A 16 -3.53 6.14 -5.86
N ALA A 17 -3.34 5.25 -6.83
CA ALA A 17 -3.39 3.80 -6.63
C ALA A 17 -2.22 3.28 -5.78
N CYS A 18 -1.18 4.09 -5.56
CA CYS A 18 -0.05 3.82 -4.68
C CYS A 18 -0.14 4.50 -3.31
N TYR A 19 -1.35 4.93 -2.89
CA TYR A 19 -1.61 5.60 -1.61
C TYR A 19 -1.03 7.02 -1.46
N ASP A 20 -0.51 7.62 -2.52
CA ASP A 20 -0.13 9.04 -2.47
C ASP A 20 -1.36 9.91 -2.22
N SER A 21 -1.21 10.89 -1.33
CA SER A 21 -2.27 11.84 -1.04
C SER A 21 -2.50 12.78 -2.25
N PRO A 22 -3.72 13.31 -2.44
CA PRO A 22 -3.98 14.27 -3.51
C PRO A 22 -3.07 15.52 -3.49
N GLU A 23 -2.52 15.88 -2.32
CA GLU A 23 -1.58 16.98 -2.15
C GLU A 23 -0.17 16.60 -2.64
N GLN A 24 0.30 15.39 -2.30
CA GLN A 24 1.56 14.84 -2.80
C GLN A 24 1.53 14.72 -4.32
N VAL A 25 0.43 14.19 -4.88
CA VAL A 25 0.26 14.07 -6.33
C VAL A 25 0.20 15.46 -7.00
N ALA A 26 -0.39 16.48 -6.36
CA ALA A 26 -0.41 17.84 -6.90
C ALA A 26 1.00 18.42 -7.02
N ALA A 27 1.80 18.25 -5.96
CA ALA A 27 3.19 18.69 -5.93
C ALA A 27 4.02 17.94 -6.99
N ALA A 28 3.86 16.61 -7.07
CA ALA A 28 4.59 15.78 -8.03
C ALA A 28 4.23 16.11 -9.48
N VAL A 29 2.95 16.38 -9.79
CA VAL A 29 2.53 16.79 -11.14
C VAL A 29 3.11 18.14 -11.53
N LYS A 30 3.19 19.09 -10.58
CA LYS A 30 3.81 20.38 -10.81
C LYS A 30 5.31 20.23 -11.13
N VAL A 31 6.02 19.37 -10.40
CA VAL A 31 7.45 19.12 -10.63
C VAL A 31 7.69 18.38 -11.94
N ASN A 32 6.95 17.30 -12.20
CA ASN A 32 7.22 16.39 -13.32
C ASN A 32 6.67 16.90 -14.66
N PHE A 33 5.58 17.67 -14.64
CA PHE A 33 4.87 18.10 -15.86
C PHE A 33 4.68 19.62 -15.95
N GLY A 34 5.13 20.40 -14.97
CA GLY A 34 4.94 21.86 -14.94
C GLY A 34 3.48 22.30 -14.78
N LEU A 35 2.56 21.38 -14.50
CA LEU A 35 1.12 21.65 -14.41
C LEU A 35 0.69 21.91 -12.98
N VAL A 36 0.05 23.06 -12.73
CA VAL A 36 -0.53 23.37 -11.43
C VAL A 36 -1.98 22.87 -11.40
N LEU A 37 -2.22 21.81 -10.62
CA LEU A 37 -3.54 21.23 -10.40
C LEU A 37 -3.98 21.43 -8.95
N THR A 38 -5.27 21.70 -8.75
CA THR A 38 -5.84 21.76 -7.40
C THR A 38 -6.04 20.36 -6.83
N ARG A 39 -5.98 20.24 -5.50
CA ARG A 39 -6.29 19.00 -4.75
C ARG A 39 -7.62 18.39 -5.19
N GLN A 40 -8.67 19.21 -5.33
CA GLN A 40 -10.00 18.79 -5.77
C GLN A 40 -9.99 18.20 -7.18
N ARG A 41 -9.19 18.76 -8.10
CA ARG A 41 -9.08 18.25 -9.48
C ARG A 41 -8.41 16.88 -9.51
N ILE A 42 -7.51 16.60 -8.59
CA ILE A 42 -6.85 15.30 -8.43
C ILE A 42 -7.78 14.28 -7.78
N GLU A 43 -8.57 14.69 -6.78
CA GLU A 43 -9.58 13.81 -6.16
C GLU A 43 -10.59 13.24 -7.16
N ALA A 44 -10.89 13.97 -8.23
CA ALA A 44 -11.76 13.49 -9.31
C ALA A 44 -11.20 12.26 -10.07
N TRP A 45 -9.89 12.00 -9.96
CA TRP A 45 -9.22 10.83 -10.53
C TRP A 45 -9.15 9.64 -9.56
N HIS A 46 -9.69 9.77 -8.34
CA HIS A 46 -9.71 8.71 -7.35
C HIS A 46 -11.07 7.97 -7.34
N PRO A 47 -11.17 6.71 -7.79
CA PRO A 47 -12.44 6.01 -7.96
C PRO A 47 -13.22 5.72 -6.67
N GLU A 48 -12.53 5.66 -5.53
CA GLU A 48 -13.14 5.42 -4.21
C GLU A 48 -13.63 6.72 -3.52
N ARG A 49 -13.32 7.89 -4.08
CA ARG A 49 -13.79 9.18 -3.55
C ARG A 49 -15.07 9.60 -4.25
N ARG A 50 -15.93 10.35 -3.56
CA ARG A 50 -17.17 10.89 -4.14
C ARG A 50 -16.91 11.71 -5.42
N ALA A 51 -15.82 12.46 -5.45
CA ALA A 51 -15.41 13.25 -6.63
C ALA A 51 -15.10 12.39 -7.87
N GLY A 52 -14.63 11.15 -7.68
CA GLY A 52 -14.32 10.20 -8.76
C GLY A 52 -15.47 9.27 -9.13
N ALA A 53 -16.69 9.53 -8.68
CA ALA A 53 -17.86 8.70 -9.01
C ALA A 53 -18.10 8.59 -10.54
N ARG A 54 -17.79 9.65 -11.30
CA ARG A 54 -17.94 9.70 -12.76
C ARG A 54 -16.64 9.38 -13.52
N LEU A 55 -15.64 8.79 -12.85
CA LEU A 55 -14.38 8.40 -13.50
C LEU A 55 -14.64 7.30 -14.53
N GLY A 56 -14.11 7.49 -15.74
CA GLY A 56 -14.30 6.55 -16.85
C GLY A 56 -13.75 5.15 -16.56
N ALA A 57 -14.39 4.13 -17.14
CA ALA A 57 -14.08 2.72 -16.87
C ALA A 57 -12.60 2.36 -17.07
N ARG A 58 -11.96 2.90 -18.12
CA ARG A 58 -10.52 2.70 -18.40
C ARG A 58 -9.63 3.08 -17.22
N TRP A 59 -9.85 4.26 -16.64
CA TRP A 59 -9.03 4.77 -15.54
C TRP A 59 -9.34 4.06 -14.23
N ARG A 60 -10.59 3.68 -14.01
CA ARG A 60 -10.99 2.84 -12.88
C ARG A 60 -10.31 1.47 -12.93
N ALA A 61 -10.28 0.82 -14.09
CA ALA A 61 -9.58 -0.45 -14.28
C ALA A 61 -8.07 -0.31 -13.98
N MET A 62 -7.42 0.71 -14.55
CA MET A 62 -6.00 0.98 -14.30
C MET A 62 -5.71 1.21 -12.80
N PHE A 63 -6.57 1.94 -12.08
CA PHE A 63 -6.41 2.18 -10.65
C PHE A 63 -6.40 0.87 -9.86
N TYR A 64 -7.42 0.02 -10.05
CA TYR A 64 -7.53 -1.23 -9.31
C TYR A 64 -6.47 -2.25 -9.71
N GLU A 65 -6.08 -2.29 -10.99
CA GLU A 65 -4.96 -3.12 -11.45
C GLU A 65 -3.65 -2.70 -10.78
N THR A 66 -3.36 -1.40 -10.74
CA THR A 66 -2.14 -0.87 -10.11
C THR A 66 -2.14 -1.11 -8.61
N ARG A 67 -3.28 -0.89 -7.94
CA ARG A 67 -3.46 -1.19 -6.51
C ARG A 67 -3.25 -2.67 -6.22
N GLY A 68 -3.83 -3.54 -7.05
CA GLY A 68 -3.69 -4.99 -6.91
C GLY A 68 -2.24 -5.45 -7.03
N LYS A 69 -1.48 -4.89 -7.99
CA LYS A 69 -0.04 -5.18 -8.14
C LYS A 69 0.75 -4.73 -6.90
N LEU A 70 0.50 -3.52 -6.39
CA LEU A 70 1.15 -3.05 -5.18
C LEU A 70 0.88 -3.97 -3.98
N LEU A 71 -0.37 -4.39 -3.80
CA LEU A 71 -0.72 -5.30 -2.71
C LEU A 71 -0.10 -6.68 -2.90
N ALA A 72 -0.04 -7.20 -4.13
CA ALA A 72 0.62 -8.46 -4.43
C ALA A 72 2.13 -8.42 -4.14
N GLU A 73 2.80 -7.32 -4.50
CA GLU A 73 4.22 -7.11 -4.16
C GLU A 73 4.45 -7.05 -2.64
N LEU A 74 3.49 -6.50 -1.88
CA LEU A 74 3.55 -6.50 -0.42
C LEU A 74 3.29 -7.89 0.18
N ASP A 75 2.38 -8.66 -0.42
CA ASP A 75 2.08 -10.04 -0.02
C ASP A 75 3.27 -10.98 -0.27
N ASP A 76 4.09 -10.69 -1.28
CA ASP A 76 5.34 -11.42 -1.57
C ASP A 76 6.41 -11.22 -0.49
N ILE A 77 6.28 -10.23 0.40
CA ILE A 77 7.21 -10.01 1.51
C ILE A 77 6.78 -10.89 2.69
N PRO A 78 7.44 -12.04 2.96
CA PRO A 78 6.90 -13.02 3.90
C PRO A 78 6.79 -12.48 5.33
N ILE A 79 7.72 -11.60 5.72
CA ILE A 79 7.70 -10.96 7.04
C ILE A 79 6.50 -10.02 7.23
N ALA A 80 5.86 -9.53 6.16
CA ALA A 80 4.63 -8.74 6.27
C ALA A 80 3.42 -9.62 6.67
N CYS A 81 3.45 -10.92 6.33
CA CYS A 81 2.41 -11.87 6.67
C CYS A 81 2.50 -12.33 8.14
N GLN A 82 1.44 -12.08 8.92
CA GLN A 82 1.33 -12.51 10.32
C GLN A 82 1.51 -14.03 10.47
N ALA A 83 0.87 -14.83 9.60
CA ALA A 83 0.96 -16.29 9.67
C ALA A 83 2.40 -16.80 9.47
N TYR A 84 3.18 -16.14 8.60
CA TYR A 84 4.59 -16.47 8.42
C TYR A 84 5.41 -16.10 9.66
N ARG A 85 5.23 -14.89 10.21
CA ARG A 85 5.94 -14.46 11.43
C ARG A 85 5.69 -15.41 12.60
N LEU A 86 4.43 -15.80 12.84
CA LEU A 86 4.08 -16.76 13.89
C LEU A 86 4.78 -18.12 13.71
N ARG A 87 4.88 -18.63 12.47
CA ARG A 87 5.65 -19.86 12.17
C ARG A 87 7.15 -19.71 12.37
N VAL A 88 7.69 -18.50 12.21
CA VAL A 88 9.10 -18.22 12.54
C VAL A 88 9.27 -18.20 14.05
N LEU A 89 8.43 -17.45 14.78
CA LEU A 89 8.49 -17.35 16.23
C LEU A 89 8.36 -18.71 16.91
N ASP A 90 7.43 -19.57 16.47
CA ASP A 90 7.27 -20.94 16.96
C ASP A 90 8.56 -21.76 16.84
N ARG A 91 9.19 -21.76 15.66
CA ARG A 91 10.46 -22.47 15.42
C ARG A 91 11.61 -21.94 16.28
N VAL A 92 11.71 -20.61 16.44
CA VAL A 92 12.79 -19.99 17.23
C VAL A 92 12.56 -20.23 18.73
N ALA A 93 11.31 -20.22 19.20
CA ALA A 93 10.98 -20.58 20.58
C ALA A 93 11.39 -22.03 20.90
N ALA A 94 11.02 -22.98 20.03
CA ALA A 94 11.39 -24.38 20.19
C ALA A 94 12.93 -24.60 20.21
N GLN A 95 13.67 -23.84 19.40
CA GLN A 95 15.14 -23.86 19.42
C GLN A 95 15.70 -23.29 20.73
N ALA A 96 15.15 -22.18 21.22
CA ALA A 96 15.56 -21.59 22.49
C ALA A 96 15.31 -22.54 23.68
N GLU A 97 14.18 -23.24 23.68
CA GLU A 97 13.86 -24.29 24.67
C GLU A 97 14.86 -25.44 24.60
N ALA A 98 15.18 -25.94 23.40
CA ALA A 98 16.15 -27.02 23.22
C ALA A 98 17.57 -26.64 23.70
N MET A 99 17.92 -25.36 23.64
CA MET A 99 19.18 -24.82 24.18
C MET A 99 19.13 -24.53 25.69
N GLY A 100 17.99 -24.79 26.35
CA GLY A 100 17.78 -24.49 27.77
C GLY A 100 17.60 -23.00 28.09
N ASN A 101 17.45 -22.15 27.08
CA ASN A 101 17.25 -20.71 27.25
C ASN A 101 15.76 -20.36 27.36
N PHE A 102 15.16 -20.76 28.48
CA PHE A 102 13.73 -20.57 28.73
C PHE A 102 13.32 -19.10 28.85
N GLU A 103 14.23 -18.22 29.27
CA GLU A 103 13.95 -16.77 29.31
C GLU A 103 13.72 -16.23 27.90
N LEU A 104 14.59 -16.60 26.95
CA LEU A 104 14.42 -16.21 25.54
C LEU A 104 13.16 -16.83 24.93
N ALA A 105 12.90 -18.11 25.21
CA ALA A 105 11.69 -18.78 24.73
C ALA A 105 10.41 -18.06 25.21
N ALA A 106 10.33 -17.71 26.50
CA ALA A 106 9.21 -16.98 27.06
C ALA A 106 8.99 -15.62 26.38
N ARG A 107 10.06 -14.87 26.10
CA ARG A 107 9.98 -13.58 25.37
C ARG A 107 9.46 -13.76 23.94
N ILE A 108 9.89 -14.81 23.24
CA ILE A 108 9.42 -15.11 21.88
C ILE A 108 7.95 -15.51 21.88
N ILE A 109 7.52 -16.32 22.84
CA ILE A 109 6.12 -16.71 23.03
C ILE A 109 5.25 -15.49 23.35
N GLU A 110 5.73 -14.59 24.20
CA GLU A 110 5.04 -13.32 24.49
C GLU A 110 4.88 -12.48 23.22
N GLN A 111 5.93 -12.39 22.39
CA GLN A 111 5.86 -11.68 21.12
C GLN A 111 4.85 -12.34 20.15
N ALA A 112 4.82 -13.67 20.08
CA ALA A 112 3.83 -14.38 19.27
C ALA A 112 2.39 -14.12 19.76
N ALA A 113 2.18 -14.07 21.08
CA ALA A 113 0.88 -13.73 21.68
C ALA A 113 0.46 -12.28 21.35
N ARG A 114 1.39 -11.33 21.39
CA ARG A 114 1.14 -9.93 20.98
C ARG A 114 0.77 -9.81 19.51
N GLU A 115 1.38 -10.61 18.63
CA GLU A 115 1.05 -10.59 17.21
C GLU A 115 -0.30 -11.26 16.89
N ALA A 116 -0.77 -12.18 17.73
CA ALA A 116 -2.03 -12.92 17.54
C ALA A 116 -3.28 -12.26 18.16
N ALA A 117 -3.08 -11.25 19.02
CA ALA A 117 -4.15 -10.48 19.66
C ALA A 117 -4.66 -9.33 18.78
#